data_AF-A0A6G3Y0M8-F1
#
_entry.id   AF-A0A6G3Y0M8-F1
#
_cell.length_a   1.000
_cell.length_b   1.000
_cell.length_c   1.000
_cell.angle_alpha   90.00
_cell.angle_beta   90.00
_cell.angle_gamma   90.00
#
_symmetry.space_group_name_H-M   'P 1'
#
loop_
_entity.id
_entity.type
_entity.pdbx_description
1 polymer ?
#
loop_
_entity_poly.entity_id
_entity_poly.type
_entity_poly.pdbx_seq_one_letter_code
_entity_poly.pdbx_strand_id
1 'polypeptide(L)'
;AAENARWRALVKGWAQRDYYSPPLSNPSLGLTALARLKSVLDDTSLTPVPEPDGHRLFPDMARATHRRPGWAASLSMADRRVTYYEVGNGENLRGWHTGSGMLYWWGDTFANGQYSDAFWPTVDPYRLPGTTASRKVLADGAGGDWGTALPDVNWVGGVTDRKRAAVGQYLKGLSSTLMAKKSWFFLDDTVVCLGAGIHGRDGAAVETTVDNRNLGPTGSAPFTVDGSRKPLTFPWSATLTGASWAHLAGHGGYVFPGGATVKALREDRTGRWRDINTAGSTDPVSRKYL
;
A
#
# COMPACT_ATOMS: atom_id res chain seq x y z
N ALA A 1 4.60 -1.16 -36.82
CA ALA A 1 3.48 -0.19 -36.79
C ALA A 1 2.46 -0.52 -35.70
N ALA A 2 1.80 -1.68 -35.73
CA ALA A 2 0.76 -2.05 -34.76
C ALA A 2 1.21 -2.00 -33.28
N GLU A 3 2.40 -2.49 -32.97
CA GLU A 3 2.95 -2.44 -31.61
C GLU A 3 3.19 -1.00 -31.11
N ASN A 4 3.70 -0.11 -31.98
CA ASN A 4 3.88 1.29 -31.63
C ASN A 4 2.53 1.98 -31.32
N ALA A 5 1.50 1.72 -32.14
CA ALA A 5 0.16 2.24 -31.89
C ALA A 5 -0.40 1.76 -30.54
N ARG A 6 -0.23 0.47 -30.21
CA ARG A 6 -0.60 -0.10 -28.91
C ARG A 6 0.09 0.61 -27.75
N TRP A 7 1.40 0.84 -27.84
CA TRP A 7 2.16 1.55 -26.80
C TRP A 7 1.70 3.01 -26.63
N ARG A 8 1.49 3.74 -27.72
CA ARG A 8 0.99 5.12 -27.66
C ARG A 8 -0.41 5.19 -27.04
N ALA A 9 -1.29 4.25 -27.37
CA ALA A 9 -2.62 4.15 -26.79
C ALA A 9 -2.61 3.81 -25.29
N LEU A 10 -1.67 2.96 -24.83
CA LEU A 10 -1.44 2.70 -23.41
C LEU A 10 -0.98 3.95 -22.66
N VAL A 11 0.04 4.64 -23.18
CA VAL A 11 0.55 5.89 -22.60
C VAL A 11 -0.54 6.95 -22.51
N LYS A 12 -1.34 7.11 -23.57
CA LYS A 12 -2.49 8.02 -23.58
C LYS A 12 -3.48 7.69 -22.47
N GLY A 13 -3.83 6.41 -22.31
CA GLY A 13 -4.72 5.94 -21.25
C GLY A 13 -4.18 6.25 -19.85
N TRP A 14 -2.90 5.96 -19.58
CA TRP A 14 -2.29 6.26 -18.28
C TRP A 14 -2.28 7.76 -17.99
N ALA A 15 -1.81 8.57 -18.93
CA ALA A 15 -1.67 10.01 -18.74
C ALA A 15 -3.02 10.72 -18.58
N GLN A 16 -4.10 10.22 -19.19
CA GLN A 16 -5.46 10.78 -19.00
C GLN A 16 -6.08 10.41 -17.65
N ARG A 17 -5.68 9.29 -17.04
CA ARG A 17 -6.20 8.82 -15.75
C ARG A 17 -5.41 9.35 -14.54
N ASP A 18 -4.21 9.87 -14.76
CA ASP A 18 -3.40 10.47 -13.70
C ASP A 18 -3.82 11.94 -13.45
N TYR A 19 -4.77 12.10 -12.52
CA TYR A 19 -5.25 13.42 -12.10
C TYR A 19 -4.50 13.95 -10.87
N TYR A 20 -3.69 13.14 -10.18
CA TYR A 20 -2.95 13.57 -8.99
C TYR A 20 -1.60 14.17 -9.35
N SER A 21 -0.86 13.57 -10.29
CA SER A 21 0.42 14.07 -10.78
C SER A 21 0.47 14.02 -12.31
N PRO A 22 -0.31 14.89 -13.01
CA PRO A 22 -0.40 14.86 -14.46
C PRO A 22 0.99 14.87 -15.12
N PRO A 23 1.32 13.88 -15.97
CA PRO A 23 2.68 13.75 -16.51
C PRO A 23 3.18 14.96 -17.30
N LEU A 24 2.29 15.76 -17.90
CA LEU A 24 2.66 17.00 -18.60
C LEU A 24 3.14 18.12 -17.66
N SER A 25 2.85 18.03 -16.37
CA SER A 25 3.28 18.98 -15.34
C SER A 25 4.55 18.53 -14.62
N ASN A 26 5.14 17.40 -15.02
CA ASN A 26 6.33 16.85 -14.37
C ASN A 26 7.58 17.68 -14.72
N PRO A 27 8.20 18.39 -13.75
CA PRO A 27 9.36 19.25 -14.00
C PRO A 27 10.64 18.46 -14.34
N SER A 28 10.67 17.15 -14.09
CA SER A 28 11.82 16.29 -14.42
C SER A 28 11.86 15.87 -15.89
N LEU A 29 10.78 16.10 -16.66
CA LEU A 29 10.75 15.79 -18.10
C LEU A 29 11.35 16.94 -18.92
N GLY A 30 12.40 16.64 -19.67
CA GLY A 30 12.96 17.59 -20.65
C GLY A 30 11.99 17.87 -21.82
N LEU A 31 12.23 18.99 -22.53
CA LEU A 31 11.36 19.48 -23.61
C LEU A 31 11.02 18.41 -24.66
N THR A 32 11.99 17.61 -25.10
CA THR A 32 11.75 16.56 -26.10
C THR A 32 10.84 15.45 -25.59
N ALA A 33 10.98 15.05 -24.33
CA ALA A 33 10.11 14.03 -23.72
C ALA A 33 8.69 14.58 -23.56
N LEU A 34 8.57 15.83 -23.12
CA LEU A 34 7.28 16.51 -22.98
C LEU A 34 6.57 16.67 -24.33
N ALA A 35 7.27 17.06 -25.39
CA ALA A 35 6.73 17.17 -26.73
C ALA A 35 6.23 15.83 -27.29
N ARG A 36 6.96 14.73 -27.03
CA ARG A 36 6.54 13.36 -27.43
C ARG A 36 5.30 12.90 -26.66
N LEU A 37 5.22 13.18 -25.36
CA LEU A 37 4.04 12.85 -24.58
C LEU A 37 2.83 13.69 -25.02
N LYS A 38 3.04 14.99 -25.23
CA LYS A 38 2.00 15.90 -25.72
C LYS A 38 1.47 15.46 -27.09
N SER A 39 2.33 15.02 -28.01
CA SER A 39 1.88 14.52 -29.31
C SER A 39 1.05 13.24 -29.21
N VAL A 40 1.28 12.39 -28.21
CA VAL A 40 0.42 11.22 -27.93
C VAL A 40 -0.94 11.64 -27.37
N LEU A 41 -0.97 12.65 -26.49
CA LEU A 41 -2.20 13.16 -25.88
C LEU A 41 -3.07 13.92 -26.88
N ASP A 42 -2.47 14.74 -27.75
CA ASP A 42 -3.16 15.57 -28.75
C ASP A 42 -3.63 14.77 -29.98
N ASP A 43 -3.09 13.57 -30.23
CA ASP A 43 -3.46 12.73 -31.38
C ASP A 43 -4.87 12.16 -31.21
N THR A 44 -5.86 12.76 -31.88
CA THR A 44 -7.28 12.39 -31.84
C THR A 44 -7.59 11.06 -32.53
N SER A 45 -6.67 10.53 -33.35
CA SER A 45 -6.84 9.22 -34.00
C SER A 45 -6.53 8.06 -33.04
N LEU A 46 -5.84 8.33 -31.93
CA LEU A 46 -5.52 7.32 -30.91
C LEU A 46 -6.66 7.19 -29.88
N THR A 47 -7.28 6.03 -29.84
CA THR A 47 -8.15 5.60 -28.75
C THR A 47 -7.30 5.14 -27.55
N PRO A 48 -7.46 5.72 -26.34
CA PRO A 48 -6.72 5.28 -25.16
C PRO A 48 -7.09 3.85 -24.75
N VAL A 49 -6.10 3.06 -24.34
CA VAL A 49 -6.35 1.71 -23.82
C VAL A 49 -6.94 1.82 -22.40
N PRO A 50 -8.02 1.06 -22.08
CA PRO A 50 -8.58 1.02 -20.73
C PRO A 50 -7.60 0.38 -19.73
N GLU A 51 -7.93 0.45 -18.44
CA GLU A 51 -7.16 -0.30 -17.45
C GLU A 51 -7.26 -1.81 -17.71
N PRO A 52 -6.17 -2.57 -17.49
CA PRO A 52 -6.24 -4.02 -17.60
C PRO A 52 -7.14 -4.58 -16.50
N ASP A 53 -7.91 -5.62 -16.84
CA ASP A 53 -8.72 -6.40 -15.90
C ASP A 53 -8.07 -7.76 -15.64
N GLY A 54 -8.00 -8.16 -14.36
CA GLY A 54 -7.52 -9.47 -13.93
C GLY A 54 -6.48 -9.45 -12.82
N HIS A 55 -6.01 -10.64 -12.47
CA HIS A 55 -4.98 -10.89 -11.48
C HIS A 55 -3.68 -11.33 -12.15
N ARG A 56 -2.56 -10.79 -11.66
CA ARG A 56 -1.23 -11.23 -12.03
C ARG A 56 -0.40 -11.51 -10.78
N LEU A 57 0.02 -12.76 -10.65
CA LEU A 57 0.95 -13.19 -9.62
C LEU A 57 2.38 -13.13 -10.17
N PHE A 58 3.30 -12.67 -9.34
CA PHE A 58 4.74 -12.62 -9.63
C PHE A 58 5.51 -13.39 -8.54
N PRO A 59 5.54 -14.73 -8.62
CA PRO A 59 6.10 -15.57 -7.55
C PRO A 59 7.60 -15.32 -7.31
N ASP A 60 8.36 -15.03 -8.37
CA ASP A 60 9.82 -14.87 -8.30
C ASP A 60 10.26 -13.57 -7.61
N MET A 61 9.33 -12.62 -7.43
CA MET A 61 9.56 -11.40 -6.66
C MET A 61 8.57 -11.23 -5.51
N ALA A 62 7.83 -12.29 -5.14
CA ALA A 62 6.85 -12.27 -4.06
C ALA A 62 5.88 -11.08 -4.12
N ARG A 63 5.32 -10.79 -5.31
CA ARG A 63 4.33 -9.73 -5.53
C ARG A 63 3.07 -10.26 -6.20
N ALA A 64 1.96 -9.56 -6.01
CA ALA A 64 0.75 -9.76 -6.78
C ALA A 64 0.10 -8.42 -7.12
N THR A 65 -0.50 -8.32 -8.31
CA THR A 65 -1.38 -7.20 -8.67
C THR A 65 -2.74 -7.75 -9.06
N HIS A 66 -3.78 -7.04 -8.66
CA HIS A 66 -5.15 -7.39 -8.94
C HIS A 66 -5.89 -6.13 -9.38
N ARG A 67 -6.59 -6.21 -10.50
CA ARG A 67 -7.33 -5.09 -11.07
C ARG A 67 -8.71 -5.59 -11.46
N ARG A 68 -9.72 -4.80 -11.12
CA ARG A 68 -11.12 -5.02 -11.44
C ARG A 68 -11.71 -3.68 -11.87
N PRO A 69 -12.89 -3.66 -12.52
CA PRO A 69 -13.56 -2.39 -12.81
C PRO A 69 -13.67 -1.52 -11.56
N GLY A 70 -13.10 -0.31 -11.61
CA GLY A 70 -13.20 0.68 -10.53
C GLY A 70 -12.09 0.65 -9.47
N TRP A 71 -11.22 -0.37 -9.44
CA TRP A 71 -10.19 -0.46 -8.40
C TRP A 71 -9.01 -1.37 -8.76
N ALA A 72 -7.90 -1.16 -8.05
CA ALA A 72 -6.74 -2.02 -8.11
C ALA A 72 -6.14 -2.24 -6.72
N ALA A 73 -5.52 -3.40 -6.52
CA ALA A 73 -4.73 -3.71 -5.35
C ALA A 73 -3.37 -4.32 -5.72
N SER A 74 -2.39 -4.12 -4.86
CA SER A 74 -1.06 -4.71 -4.96
C SER A 74 -0.64 -5.27 -3.61
N LEU A 75 -0.04 -6.46 -3.62
CA LEU A 75 0.41 -7.15 -2.42
C LEU A 75 1.93 -7.31 -2.44
N SER A 76 2.56 -6.90 -1.34
CA SER A 76 4.00 -6.98 -1.12
C SER A 76 4.34 -7.97 -0.01
N MET A 77 5.07 -9.02 -0.37
CA MET A 77 5.47 -10.11 0.52
C MET A 77 7.00 -10.28 0.51
N ALA A 78 7.51 -11.13 1.40
CA ALA A 78 8.92 -11.48 1.48
C ALA A 78 9.05 -12.95 1.92
N ASP A 79 10.09 -13.61 1.46
CA ASP A 79 10.40 -15.02 1.73
C ASP A 79 11.92 -15.25 1.65
N ARG A 80 12.39 -16.50 1.73
CA ARG A 80 13.83 -16.79 1.66
C ARG A 80 14.53 -16.39 0.34
N ARG A 81 13.79 -15.99 -0.69
CA ARG A 81 14.29 -15.54 -2.00
C ARG A 81 14.19 -14.02 -2.16
N VAL A 82 13.32 -13.37 -1.39
CA VAL A 82 12.99 -11.94 -1.51
C VAL A 82 13.10 -11.28 -0.15
N THR A 83 14.01 -10.31 -0.02
CA THR A 83 14.26 -9.57 1.23
C THR A 83 12.99 -8.94 1.80
N TYR A 84 12.97 -8.71 3.12
CA TYR A 84 11.91 -7.93 3.77
C TYR A 84 11.69 -6.57 3.10
N TYR A 85 12.80 -5.91 2.77
CA TYR A 85 12.88 -4.61 2.11
C TYR A 85 14.33 -4.36 1.69
N GLU A 86 14.55 -3.37 0.83
CA GLU A 86 15.89 -2.89 0.50
C GLU A 86 16.18 -1.58 1.24
N VAL A 87 17.34 -1.50 1.87
CA VAL A 87 17.93 -0.28 2.45
C VAL A 87 19.37 -0.19 1.97
N GLY A 88 19.84 1.00 1.63
CA GLY A 88 21.19 1.22 1.13
C GLY A 88 21.36 2.68 0.75
N ASN A 89 22.60 3.17 0.64
CA ASN A 89 22.90 4.58 0.31
C ASN A 89 22.20 5.64 1.20
N GLY A 90 21.82 5.25 2.43
CA GLY A 90 21.04 6.09 3.32
C GLY A 90 19.57 6.28 2.90
N GLU A 91 19.06 5.45 1.98
CA GLU A 91 17.69 5.46 1.48
C GLU A 91 16.83 4.36 2.10
N ASN A 92 15.52 4.60 2.21
CA ASN A 92 14.51 3.66 2.73
C ASN A 92 14.78 3.16 4.17
N LEU A 93 15.32 4.03 5.03
CA LEU A 93 15.79 3.69 6.38
C LEU A 93 14.73 3.00 7.26
N ARG A 94 13.43 3.27 7.01
CA ARG A 94 12.29 2.77 7.80
C ARG A 94 11.34 1.85 7.01
N GLY A 95 11.83 1.24 5.93
CA GLY A 95 11.05 0.32 5.09
C GLY A 95 10.80 -1.07 5.68
N TRP A 96 11.16 -1.31 6.95
CA TRP A 96 11.26 -2.62 7.62
C TRP A 96 10.11 -3.60 7.35
N HIS A 97 8.89 -3.09 7.28
CA HIS A 97 7.67 -3.90 7.20
C HIS A 97 7.01 -3.91 5.82
N THR A 98 7.62 -3.30 4.79
CA THR A 98 7.04 -3.19 3.45
C THR A 98 6.85 -4.54 2.74
N GLY A 99 7.63 -5.57 3.08
CA GLY A 99 7.43 -6.97 2.63
C GLY A 99 6.64 -7.85 3.60
N SER A 100 6.04 -7.30 4.66
CA SER A 100 5.31 -8.07 5.70
C SER A 100 3.84 -8.32 5.35
N GLY A 101 3.54 -8.53 4.06
CA GLY A 101 2.18 -8.66 3.55
C GLY A 101 1.46 -7.33 3.45
N MET A 102 2.17 -6.27 3.03
CA MET A 102 1.59 -4.94 2.87
C MET A 102 0.63 -4.95 1.67
N LEU A 103 -0.61 -4.54 1.90
CA LEU A 103 -1.67 -4.49 0.90
C LEU A 103 -1.94 -3.03 0.51
N TYR A 104 -1.62 -2.69 -0.72
CA TYR A 104 -1.91 -1.41 -1.32
C TYR A 104 -3.19 -1.50 -2.12
N TRP A 105 -3.98 -0.41 -2.15
CA TRP A 105 -5.16 -0.37 -2.99
C TRP A 105 -5.59 1.07 -3.35
N TRP A 106 -6.19 1.20 -4.54
CA TRP A 106 -6.62 2.44 -5.18
C TRP A 106 -8.02 2.29 -5.77
N GLY A 107 -8.80 3.36 -5.76
CA GLY A 107 -9.95 3.53 -6.63
C GLY A 107 -9.53 4.11 -7.99
N ASP A 108 -10.35 3.93 -9.01
CA ASP A 108 -10.12 4.51 -10.34
C ASP A 108 -10.26 6.05 -10.37
N THR A 109 -11.16 6.56 -9.55
CA THR A 109 -11.59 7.97 -9.50
C THR A 109 -11.30 8.64 -8.15
N PHE A 110 -10.76 7.89 -7.20
CA PHE A 110 -10.42 8.38 -5.87
C PHE A 110 -9.10 7.79 -5.37
N ALA A 111 -8.45 8.51 -4.46
CA ALA A 111 -7.20 8.11 -3.82
C ALA A 111 -6.02 7.81 -4.78
N ASN A 112 -5.99 8.41 -5.98
CA ASN A 112 -4.87 8.28 -6.91
C ASN A 112 -3.52 8.70 -6.27
N GLY A 113 -3.53 9.72 -5.41
CA GLY A 113 -2.37 10.18 -4.64
C GLY A 113 -2.11 9.45 -3.30
N GLN A 114 -2.82 8.36 -2.99
CA GLN A 114 -2.81 7.72 -1.66
C GLN A 114 -1.41 7.50 -1.07
N TYR A 115 -0.50 7.00 -1.91
CA TYR A 115 0.86 6.64 -1.52
C TYR A 115 1.91 7.62 -2.07
N SER A 116 1.46 8.72 -2.68
CA SER A 116 2.31 9.77 -3.28
C SER A 116 2.28 11.06 -2.47
N ASP A 117 1.15 11.36 -1.80
CA ASP A 117 0.93 12.62 -1.07
C ASP A 117 1.65 12.66 0.27
N ALA A 118 2.98 12.72 0.25
CA ALA A 118 3.85 12.68 1.43
C ALA A 118 3.56 11.51 2.38
N PHE A 119 3.03 10.40 1.84
CA PHE A 119 2.72 9.19 2.61
C PHE A 119 3.97 8.64 3.30
N TRP A 120 5.03 8.41 2.52
CA TRP A 120 6.25 7.76 3.01
C TRP A 120 6.95 8.45 4.19
N PRO A 121 7.15 9.78 4.19
CA PRO A 121 7.78 10.44 5.34
C PRO A 121 6.85 10.60 6.55
N THR A 122 5.53 10.37 6.42
CA THR A 122 4.56 10.68 7.50
C THR A 122 3.77 9.47 8.01
N VAL A 123 3.77 8.34 7.29
CA VAL A 123 3.11 7.10 7.74
C VAL A 123 3.86 6.51 8.94
N ASP A 124 3.13 5.92 9.89
CA ASP A 124 3.74 5.08 10.93
C ASP A 124 4.31 3.80 10.27
N PRO A 125 5.64 3.62 10.22
CA PRO A 125 6.25 2.49 9.52
C PRO A 125 5.94 1.14 10.16
N TYR A 126 5.44 1.11 11.41
CA TYR A 126 5.01 -0.11 12.09
C TYR A 126 3.54 -0.48 11.84
N ARG A 127 2.79 0.40 11.17
CA ARG A 127 1.37 0.20 10.87
C ARG A 127 1.11 0.40 9.38
N LEU A 128 1.88 -0.26 8.54
CA LEU A 128 1.64 -0.24 7.09
C LEU A 128 0.37 -1.07 6.77
N PRO A 129 -0.49 -0.63 5.84
CA PRO A 129 -1.77 -1.29 5.54
C PRO A 129 -1.61 -2.79 5.25
N GLY A 130 -2.44 -3.62 5.89
CA GLY A 130 -2.47 -5.07 5.74
C GLY A 130 -1.37 -5.84 6.48
N THR A 131 -0.33 -5.17 6.98
CA THR A 131 0.80 -5.86 7.62
C THR A 131 0.39 -6.45 8.98
N THR A 132 1.05 -7.54 9.35
CA THR A 132 1.13 -7.98 10.75
C THR A 132 2.57 -7.71 11.19
N ALA A 133 2.78 -6.88 12.21
CA ALA A 133 4.11 -6.42 12.60
C ALA A 133 4.32 -6.50 14.11
N SER A 134 5.57 -6.76 14.51
CA SER A 134 6.00 -6.59 15.90
C SER A 134 6.24 -5.11 16.16
N ARG A 135 5.85 -4.62 17.34
CA ARG A 135 6.14 -3.25 17.80
C ARG A 135 7.51 -3.14 18.48
N LYS A 136 8.38 -4.16 18.33
CA LYS A 136 9.77 -4.09 18.75
C LYS A 136 10.44 -2.90 18.06
N VAL A 137 11.09 -2.04 18.82
CA VAL A 137 11.80 -0.88 18.27
C VAL A 137 12.96 -1.34 17.41
N LEU A 138 12.99 -0.87 16.17
CA LEU A 138 14.03 -1.10 15.18
C LEU A 138 14.81 0.20 14.96
N ALA A 139 16.14 0.06 14.80
CA ALA A 139 16.99 1.15 14.36
C ALA A 139 16.77 1.42 12.86
N ASP A 140 17.02 2.66 12.43
CA ASP A 140 17.07 3.01 11.01
C ASP A 140 18.05 2.06 10.28
N GLY A 141 17.58 1.41 9.21
CA GLY A 141 18.33 0.41 8.46
C GLY A 141 18.43 -1.00 9.09
N ALA A 142 17.65 -1.30 10.13
CA ALA A 142 17.61 -2.65 10.72
C ALA A 142 17.30 -3.75 9.68
N GLY A 143 18.13 -4.79 9.65
CA GLY A 143 18.06 -5.86 8.64
C GLY A 143 19.28 -5.87 7.72
N GLY A 144 20.10 -4.82 7.76
CA GLY A 144 21.35 -4.73 7.02
C GLY A 144 21.15 -4.28 5.59
N ASP A 145 22.21 -3.69 5.04
CA ASP A 145 22.18 -3.06 3.72
C ASP A 145 21.94 -4.07 2.59
N TRP A 146 21.41 -3.56 1.48
CA TRP A 146 21.25 -4.25 0.20
C TRP A 146 20.48 -5.58 0.29
N GLY A 147 19.43 -5.59 1.12
CA GLY A 147 18.52 -6.72 1.24
C GLY A 147 19.12 -7.93 1.95
N THR A 148 20.11 -7.72 2.82
CA THR A 148 20.79 -8.78 3.56
C THR A 148 19.82 -9.66 4.38
N ALA A 149 18.79 -9.06 4.99
CA ALA A 149 17.81 -9.80 5.77
C ALA A 149 16.72 -10.47 4.91
N LEU A 150 16.88 -11.77 4.69
CA LEU A 150 15.85 -12.64 4.12
C LEU A 150 15.08 -13.36 5.24
N PRO A 151 13.73 -13.35 5.22
CA PRO A 151 12.97 -14.23 6.09
C PRO A 151 13.22 -15.69 5.72
N ASP A 152 13.72 -16.48 6.66
CA ASP A 152 13.87 -17.93 6.51
C ASP A 152 12.50 -18.64 6.59
N VAL A 153 11.69 -18.44 5.54
CA VAL A 153 10.35 -19.01 5.34
C VAL A 153 10.11 -19.27 3.87
N ASN A 154 9.32 -20.31 3.62
CA ASN A 154 9.31 -20.98 2.32
C ASN A 154 7.96 -20.95 1.62
N TRP A 155 6.90 -20.69 2.38
CA TRP A 155 5.52 -20.75 1.93
C TRP A 155 5.03 -19.34 1.62
N VAL A 156 5.40 -18.84 0.44
CA VAL A 156 4.99 -17.52 -0.07
C VAL A 156 4.70 -17.62 -1.55
N GLY A 157 3.53 -17.15 -1.96
CA GLY A 157 3.06 -17.29 -3.34
C GLY A 157 1.55 -17.54 -3.38
N GLY A 158 1.08 -18.18 -4.44
CA GLY A 158 -0.35 -18.41 -4.63
C GLY A 158 -0.69 -19.06 -5.96
N VAL A 159 -1.98 -19.10 -6.26
CA VAL A 159 -2.55 -19.62 -7.51
C VAL A 159 -3.59 -18.64 -8.04
N THR A 160 -3.75 -18.59 -9.36
CA THR A 160 -4.70 -17.68 -10.02
C THR A 160 -5.25 -18.29 -11.31
N ASP A 161 -6.51 -18.00 -11.61
CA ASP A 161 -7.12 -18.27 -12.92
C ASP A 161 -6.99 -17.07 -13.89
N ARG A 162 -6.14 -16.09 -13.53
CA ARG A 162 -5.93 -14.76 -14.14
C ARG A 162 -7.05 -13.75 -13.89
N LYS A 163 -8.12 -14.09 -13.17
CA LYS A 163 -9.15 -13.15 -12.71
C LYS A 163 -9.16 -13.05 -11.20
N ARG A 164 -9.22 -14.18 -10.53
CA ARG A 164 -9.24 -14.35 -9.06
C ARG A 164 -7.98 -15.06 -8.61
N ALA A 165 -7.65 -14.95 -7.33
CA ALA A 165 -6.46 -15.61 -6.80
C ALA A 165 -6.59 -15.96 -5.33
N ALA A 166 -5.88 -17.01 -4.92
CA ALA A 166 -5.57 -17.32 -3.53
C ALA A 166 -4.06 -17.17 -3.34
N VAL A 167 -3.66 -16.28 -2.44
CA VAL A 167 -2.26 -15.91 -2.18
C VAL A 167 -2.00 -16.02 -0.69
N GLY A 168 -0.77 -16.36 -0.29
CA GLY A 168 -0.42 -16.46 1.11
C GLY A 168 1.05 -16.21 1.40
N GLN A 169 1.31 -15.90 2.67
CA GLN A 169 2.64 -15.69 3.22
C GLN A 169 2.71 -16.34 4.60
N TYR A 170 3.64 -17.27 4.77
CA TYR A 170 4.12 -17.63 6.09
C TYR A 170 5.11 -16.54 6.54
N LEU A 171 4.62 -15.63 7.36
CA LEU A 171 5.33 -14.44 7.80
C LEU A 171 6.25 -14.78 8.96
N LYS A 172 7.49 -14.28 8.88
CA LYS A 172 8.45 -14.13 9.97
C LYS A 172 8.74 -12.65 10.14
N GLY A 173 8.76 -12.13 11.36
CA GLY A 173 9.04 -10.71 11.59
C GLY A 173 10.53 -10.39 11.55
N LEU A 174 10.90 -9.27 10.95
CA LEU A 174 12.27 -8.76 11.00
C LEU A 174 12.71 -8.54 12.46
N SER A 175 13.88 -9.09 12.82
CA SER A 175 14.53 -8.93 14.14
C SER A 175 13.63 -9.22 15.36
N SER A 176 12.55 -9.97 15.17
CA SER A 176 11.58 -10.32 16.20
C SER A 176 11.21 -11.79 16.11
N THR A 177 10.52 -12.28 17.13
CA THR A 177 10.01 -13.64 17.22
C THR A 177 8.62 -13.80 16.61
N LEU A 178 8.10 -12.75 15.96
CA LEU A 178 6.80 -12.77 15.31
C LEU A 178 6.75 -13.83 14.21
N MET A 179 5.74 -14.69 14.27
CA MET A 179 5.35 -15.60 13.20
C MET A 179 3.84 -15.49 12.96
N ALA A 180 3.41 -15.60 11.70
CA ALA A 180 1.99 -15.62 11.34
C ALA A 180 1.74 -16.33 10.00
N LYS A 181 0.56 -16.91 9.81
CA LYS A 181 0.07 -17.38 8.50
C LYS A 181 -0.92 -16.36 7.98
N LYS A 182 -0.58 -15.67 6.89
CA LYS A 182 -1.43 -14.66 6.24
C LYS A 182 -1.91 -15.19 4.91
N SER A 183 -3.16 -14.94 4.57
CA SER A 183 -3.77 -15.35 3.29
C SER A 183 -4.66 -14.26 2.75
N TRP A 184 -4.68 -14.13 1.43
CA TRP A 184 -5.47 -13.17 0.68
C TRP A 184 -6.22 -13.89 -0.43
N PHE A 185 -7.53 -13.67 -0.51
CA PHE A 185 -8.34 -14.12 -1.64
C PHE A 185 -8.79 -12.90 -2.43
N PHE A 186 -8.27 -12.75 -3.64
CA PHE A 186 -8.60 -11.67 -4.55
C PHE A 186 -9.83 -12.09 -5.38
N LEU A 187 -10.96 -11.45 -5.13
CA LEU A 187 -12.26 -11.71 -5.74
C LEU A 187 -12.68 -10.54 -6.64
N ASP A 188 -13.88 -10.57 -7.20
CA ASP A 188 -14.29 -9.62 -8.23
C ASP A 188 -14.47 -8.18 -7.70
N ASP A 189 -14.84 -8.04 -6.42
CA ASP A 189 -15.20 -6.78 -5.76
C ASP A 189 -14.57 -6.63 -4.36
N THR A 190 -13.77 -7.61 -3.92
CA THR A 190 -13.22 -7.61 -2.57
C THR A 190 -11.91 -8.39 -2.48
N VAL A 191 -11.12 -8.07 -1.44
CA VAL A 191 -9.97 -8.88 -1.01
C VAL A 191 -10.25 -9.42 0.39
N VAL A 192 -10.41 -10.73 0.51
CA VAL A 192 -10.57 -11.38 1.83
C VAL A 192 -9.19 -11.55 2.44
N CYS A 193 -8.97 -10.94 3.61
CA CYS A 193 -7.69 -11.00 4.33
C CYS A 193 -7.83 -11.86 5.59
N LEU A 194 -7.08 -12.96 5.67
CA LEU A 194 -7.10 -13.89 6.80
C LEU A 194 -5.74 -13.95 7.50
N GLY A 195 -5.76 -14.09 8.82
CA GLY A 195 -4.58 -14.29 9.66
C GLY A 195 -4.80 -15.43 10.65
N ALA A 196 -3.82 -16.32 10.79
CA ALA A 196 -3.87 -17.45 11.72
C ALA A 196 -2.48 -17.75 12.30
N GLY A 197 -2.45 -18.45 13.44
CA GLY A 197 -1.19 -18.87 14.09
C GLY A 197 -0.28 -17.70 14.48
N ILE A 198 -0.85 -16.52 14.71
CA ILE A 198 -0.13 -15.29 15.05
C ILE A 198 0.44 -15.43 16.47
N HIS A 199 1.76 -15.34 16.61
CA HIS A 199 2.41 -15.35 17.91
C HIS A 199 3.75 -14.61 17.89
N GLY A 200 4.17 -14.15 19.08
CA GLY A 200 5.49 -13.59 19.38
C GLY A 200 5.87 -13.98 20.81
N ARG A 201 7.17 -14.12 21.09
CA ARG A 201 7.73 -14.65 22.35
C ARG A 201 8.77 -13.72 22.99
N ASP A 202 9.06 -12.59 22.37
CA ASP A 202 10.06 -11.60 22.82
C ASP A 202 9.45 -10.45 23.65
N GLY A 203 8.16 -10.55 24.00
CA GLY A 203 7.46 -9.56 24.82
C GLY A 203 7.01 -8.31 24.06
N ALA A 204 7.39 -8.14 22.79
CA ALA A 204 6.90 -7.03 21.97
C ALA A 204 5.44 -7.26 21.57
N ALA A 205 4.64 -6.19 21.59
CA ALA A 205 3.27 -6.24 21.06
C ALA A 205 3.27 -6.63 19.57
N VAL A 206 2.26 -7.40 19.16
CA VAL A 206 2.02 -7.76 17.76
C VAL A 206 0.70 -7.14 17.33
N GLU A 207 0.73 -6.40 16.23
CA GLU A 207 -0.44 -5.72 15.67
C GLU A 207 -0.66 -6.18 14.24
N THR A 208 -1.93 -6.31 13.82
CA THR A 208 -2.30 -6.34 12.40
C THR A 208 -3.01 -5.04 12.07
N THR A 209 -2.48 -4.31 11.10
CA THR A 209 -3.08 -3.07 10.62
C THR A 209 -4.11 -3.40 9.55
N VAL A 210 -5.38 -3.17 9.83
CA VAL A 210 -6.46 -3.34 8.84
C VAL A 210 -6.23 -2.37 7.67
N ASP A 211 -6.06 -1.09 7.98
CA ASP A 211 -5.62 -0.07 7.03
C ASP A 211 -4.93 1.08 7.79
N ASN A 212 -4.27 1.96 7.05
CA ASN A 212 -3.67 3.21 7.53
C ASN A 212 -3.70 4.21 6.38
N ARG A 213 -4.85 4.89 6.24
CA ARG A 213 -5.15 5.75 5.08
C ARG A 213 -4.71 7.17 5.37
N ASN A 214 -3.79 7.66 4.55
CA ASN A 214 -3.51 9.09 4.41
C ASN A 214 -4.76 9.82 3.89
N LEU A 215 -5.23 10.79 4.67
CA LEU A 215 -6.41 11.60 4.41
C LEU A 215 -6.04 13.01 3.92
N GLY A 216 -4.79 13.22 3.52
CA GLY A 216 -4.25 14.50 3.08
C GLY A 216 -4.03 15.49 4.23
N PRO A 217 -3.79 16.77 3.92
CA PRO A 217 -3.56 17.81 4.93
C PRO A 217 -4.84 18.21 5.69
N THR A 218 -6.04 17.99 5.12
CA THR A 218 -7.31 18.43 5.72
C THR A 218 -7.99 17.34 6.53
N GLY A 219 -7.91 16.07 6.10
CA GLY A 219 -8.37 14.93 6.89
C GLY A 219 -9.89 14.86 7.12
N SER A 220 -10.72 15.42 6.26
CA SER A 220 -12.17 15.56 6.50
C SER A 220 -13.02 14.33 6.17
N ALA A 221 -12.41 13.24 5.66
CA ALA A 221 -13.11 12.04 5.23
C ALA A 221 -13.94 11.41 6.36
N PRO A 222 -15.29 11.34 6.23
CA PRO A 222 -16.15 10.69 7.21
C PRO A 222 -15.82 9.22 7.43
N PHE A 223 -15.73 8.81 8.69
CA PHE A 223 -15.58 7.41 9.09
C PHE A 223 -16.86 6.94 9.79
N THR A 224 -17.44 5.84 9.33
CA THR A 224 -18.66 5.25 9.87
C THR A 224 -18.39 3.81 10.25
N VAL A 225 -18.89 3.39 11.42
CA VAL A 225 -18.79 2.01 11.92
C VAL A 225 -20.19 1.58 12.34
N ASP A 226 -20.70 0.50 11.76
CA ASP A 226 -22.03 -0.04 12.02
C ASP A 226 -23.15 1.04 11.99
N GLY A 227 -23.12 1.89 10.96
CA GLY A 227 -24.08 2.98 10.76
C GLY A 227 -23.84 4.23 11.60
N SER A 228 -22.95 4.17 12.59
CA SER A 228 -22.61 5.31 13.45
C SER A 228 -21.39 6.06 12.94
N ARG A 229 -21.58 7.32 12.56
CA ARG A 229 -20.50 8.24 12.18
C ARG A 229 -19.61 8.55 13.38
N LYS A 230 -18.30 8.53 13.18
CA LYS A 230 -17.29 8.82 14.20
C LYS A 230 -16.78 10.27 14.09
N PRO A 231 -16.23 10.83 15.19
CA PRO A 231 -15.68 12.18 15.19
C PRO A 231 -14.63 12.43 14.11
N LEU A 232 -14.61 13.65 13.61
CA LEU A 232 -13.59 14.16 12.68
C LEU A 232 -12.45 14.89 13.39
N THR A 233 -12.45 14.93 14.72
CA THR A 233 -11.46 15.65 15.52
C THR A 233 -10.09 14.96 15.45
N PHE A 234 -9.04 15.77 15.59
CA PHE A 234 -7.65 15.32 15.64
C PHE A 234 -7.02 15.76 16.97
N PRO A 235 -6.54 14.83 17.82
CA PRO A 235 -6.67 13.39 17.68
C PRO A 235 -8.09 12.90 18.01
N TRP A 236 -8.44 11.73 17.49
CA TRP A 236 -9.54 10.91 17.98
C TRP A 236 -9.12 9.45 17.99
N SER A 237 -9.50 8.70 19.02
CA SER A 237 -9.28 7.26 19.04
C SER A 237 -10.43 6.52 19.71
N ALA A 238 -10.61 5.26 19.33
CA ALA A 238 -11.58 4.38 19.94
C ALA A 238 -11.15 2.91 19.85
N THR A 239 -11.56 2.11 20.84
CA THR A 239 -11.62 0.66 20.70
C THR A 239 -13.06 0.29 20.36
N LEU A 240 -13.28 -0.17 19.14
CA LEU A 240 -14.57 -0.52 18.57
C LEU A 240 -14.81 -2.00 18.80
N THR A 241 -15.61 -2.37 19.80
CA THR A 241 -15.92 -3.77 20.12
C THR A 241 -17.11 -4.25 19.30
N GLY A 242 -17.05 -5.51 18.82
CA GLY A 242 -18.14 -6.12 18.06
C GLY A 242 -18.41 -5.45 16.70
N ALA A 243 -17.45 -4.72 16.14
CA ALA A 243 -17.60 -4.02 14.88
C ALA A 243 -17.86 -5.04 13.75
N SER A 244 -18.96 -4.88 13.02
CA SER A 244 -19.30 -5.77 11.90
C SER A 244 -18.80 -5.22 10.57
N TRP A 245 -18.87 -3.90 10.39
CA TRP A 245 -18.27 -3.21 9.26
C TRP A 245 -17.84 -1.78 9.60
N ALA A 246 -16.91 -1.26 8.80
CA ALA A 246 -16.52 0.13 8.81
C ALA A 246 -16.40 0.67 7.39
N HIS A 247 -16.63 1.96 7.18
CA HIS A 247 -16.51 2.62 5.88
C HIS A 247 -15.85 3.98 6.05
N LEU A 248 -14.86 4.23 5.22
CA LEU A 248 -14.21 5.53 5.10
C LEU A 248 -14.64 6.16 3.77
N ALA A 249 -15.35 7.28 3.83
CA ALA A 249 -15.83 7.94 2.62
C ALA A 249 -14.68 8.48 1.74
N GLY A 250 -14.88 8.41 0.42
CA GLY A 250 -13.82 8.67 -0.57
C GLY A 250 -12.71 7.61 -0.58
N HIS A 251 -12.94 6.49 0.12
CA HIS A 251 -12.05 5.35 0.26
C HIS A 251 -12.88 4.07 0.15
N GLY A 252 -12.65 3.09 1.03
CA GLY A 252 -13.23 1.75 0.96
C GLY A 252 -13.98 1.35 2.21
N GLY A 253 -14.65 0.21 2.11
CA GLY A 253 -15.31 -0.48 3.21
C GLY A 253 -14.48 -1.66 3.72
N TYR A 254 -14.65 -1.97 5.00
CA TYR A 254 -14.04 -3.09 5.69
C TYR A 254 -15.15 -3.90 6.35
N VAL A 255 -15.14 -5.21 6.14
CA VAL A 255 -16.12 -6.13 6.74
C VAL A 255 -15.38 -7.08 7.66
N PHE A 256 -15.95 -7.33 8.83
CA PHE A 256 -15.39 -8.20 9.86
C PHE A 256 -16.36 -9.37 10.11
N PRO A 257 -16.24 -10.48 9.36
CA PRO A 257 -17.13 -11.63 9.53
C PRO A 257 -17.10 -12.15 10.98
N GLY A 258 -18.26 -12.26 11.62
CA GLY A 258 -18.36 -12.66 13.02
C GLY A 258 -18.08 -11.55 14.05
N GLY A 259 -17.81 -10.33 13.60
CA GLY A 259 -17.49 -9.18 14.43
C GLY A 259 -16.02 -9.14 14.86
N ALA A 260 -15.48 -7.94 15.06
CA ALA A 260 -14.10 -7.75 15.53
C ALA A 260 -14.00 -6.66 16.60
N THR A 261 -12.94 -6.75 17.42
CA THR A 261 -12.49 -5.62 18.23
C THR A 261 -11.40 -4.88 17.46
N VAL A 262 -11.70 -3.66 17.00
CA VAL A 262 -10.82 -2.87 16.14
C VAL A 262 -10.42 -1.59 16.85
N LYS A 263 -9.12 -1.29 16.91
CA LYS A 263 -8.64 0.01 17.36
C LYS A 263 -8.63 0.96 16.17
N ALA A 264 -9.25 2.12 16.32
CA ALA A 264 -9.24 3.19 15.32
C ALA A 264 -8.56 4.43 15.90
N LEU A 265 -7.73 5.10 15.09
CA LEU A 265 -6.98 6.29 15.48
C LEU A 265 -6.94 7.27 14.33
N ARG A 266 -7.50 8.45 14.55
CA ARG A 266 -7.38 9.61 13.67
C ARG A 266 -6.38 10.58 14.28
N GLU A 267 -5.29 10.86 13.58
CA GLU A 267 -4.23 11.72 14.10
C GLU A 267 -3.51 12.51 13.00
N ASP A 268 -2.79 13.55 13.42
CA ASP A 268 -1.87 14.29 12.56
C ASP A 268 -0.47 13.70 12.73
N ARG A 269 0.18 13.36 11.62
CA ARG A 269 1.53 12.82 11.61
C ARG A 269 2.45 13.74 10.83
N THR A 270 3.51 14.17 11.49
CA THR A 270 4.57 14.99 10.91
C THR A 270 5.84 14.18 10.78
N GLY A 271 6.50 14.29 9.64
CA GLY A 271 7.83 13.74 9.42
C GLY A 271 8.56 14.49 8.31
N ARG A 272 9.75 14.03 7.96
CA ARG A 272 10.60 14.65 6.93
C ARG A 272 11.06 13.58 5.95
N TRP A 273 11.27 13.97 4.69
CA TRP A 273 11.93 13.09 3.73
C TRP A 273 13.33 12.67 4.22
N ARG A 274 14.02 13.56 4.93
CA ARG A 274 15.31 13.29 5.57
C ARG A 274 15.29 12.13 6.57
N ASP A 275 14.14 11.87 7.20
CA ASP A 275 14.01 10.82 8.24
C ASP A 275 14.02 9.41 7.64
N ILE A 276 13.74 9.28 6.33
CA ILE A 276 13.72 8.00 5.62
C ILE A 276 14.74 7.91 4.48
N ASN A 277 15.32 9.05 4.08
CA ASN A 277 16.34 9.16 3.05
C ASN A 277 17.33 10.27 3.42
N THR A 278 18.61 9.95 3.61
CA THR A 278 19.62 10.94 4.05
C THR A 278 19.87 12.09 3.06
N ALA A 279 19.47 11.95 1.80
CA ALA A 279 19.51 13.05 0.81
C ALA A 279 18.19 13.84 0.73
N GLY A 280 17.15 13.42 1.46
CA GLY A 280 15.84 14.05 1.45
C GLY A 280 15.78 15.43 2.11
N SER A 281 14.73 16.18 1.80
CA SER A 281 14.46 17.49 2.43
C SER A 281 14.30 17.37 3.94
N THR A 282 14.87 18.33 4.66
CA THR A 282 14.72 18.52 6.11
C THR A 282 13.42 19.21 6.49
N ASP A 283 12.66 19.72 5.53
CA ASP A 283 11.44 20.45 5.80
C ASP A 283 10.36 19.50 6.32
N PRO A 284 9.68 19.85 7.43
CA PRO A 284 8.61 19.03 7.96
C PRO A 284 7.41 19.04 7.01
N VAL A 285 6.79 17.87 6.84
CA VAL A 285 5.52 17.70 6.15
C VAL A 285 4.56 16.95 7.06
N SER A 286 3.30 17.37 7.08
CA SER A 286 2.26 16.80 7.93
C SER A 286 1.12 16.23 7.11
N ARG A 287 0.62 15.07 7.51
CA ARG A 287 -0.56 14.44 6.91
C ARG A 287 -1.45 13.86 7.99
N LYS A 288 -2.75 13.92 7.75
CA LYS A 288 -3.76 13.37 8.64
C LYS A 288 -4.06 11.93 8.25
N TYR A 289 -4.18 11.06 9.22
CA TYR A 289 -4.38 9.63 9.00
C TYR A 289 -5.62 9.10 9.72
N LEU A 290 -6.12 7.97 9.24
CA LEU A 290 -7.03 7.06 9.94
C LEU A 290 -6.54 5.61 9.81
#